data_AF-A0A8J2U9S1-F1
#
_entry.id   AF-A0A8J2U9S1-F1
#
_cell.length_a   1.000
_cell.length_b   1.000
_cell.length_c   1.000
_cell.angle_alpha   90.00
_cell.angle_beta   90.00
_cell.angle_gamma   90.00
#
_symmetry.space_group_name_H-M   'P 1'
#
loop_
_entity.id
_entity.type
_entity.pdbx_description
1 polymer ?
#
loop_
_entity_poly.entity_id
_entity_poly.type
_entity_poly.pdbx_seq_one_letter_code
_entity_poly.pdbx_strand_id
1 'polypeptide(L)'
;MNQPQDLLTAEMVQKMDAYWRAANYLSVGQIYLRDNPLLRQALAPGHIKHLLLGHWGTGELHPGRILSMSISTGLSGNMTWI
;
A
#
# COMPACT_ATOMS: atom_id res chain seq x y z
N MET A 1 24.06 -8.59 34.50
CA MET A 1 23.04 -8.83 33.48
C MET A 1 22.70 -7.51 32.80
N ASN A 2 22.91 -7.39 31.49
CA ASN A 2 22.26 -6.33 30.73
C ASN A 2 20.79 -6.71 30.55
N GLN A 3 19.88 -5.88 31.04
CA GLN A 3 18.48 -5.98 30.64
C GLN A 3 18.39 -5.58 29.16
N PRO A 4 17.64 -6.31 28.32
CA PRO A 4 17.37 -5.85 26.97
C PRO A 4 16.60 -4.52 27.07
N GLN A 5 17.22 -3.45 26.58
CA GLN A 5 16.54 -2.17 26.44
C GLN A 5 15.46 -2.36 25.38
N ASP A 6 14.21 -2.10 25.74
CA ASP A 6 13.11 -2.11 24.77
C ASP A 6 13.28 -0.91 23.84
N LEU A 7 13.85 -1.16 22.66
CA LEU A 7 14.32 -0.12 21.74
C LEU A 7 13.17 0.67 21.09
N LEU A 8 11.94 0.17 21.19
CA LEU A 8 10.75 0.77 20.59
C LEU A 8 9.67 0.97 21.65
N THR A 9 9.55 2.20 22.14
CA THR A 9 8.41 2.57 23.00
C THR A 9 7.09 2.36 22.26
N ALA A 10 6.02 2.05 23.00
CA ALA A 10 4.68 1.87 22.42
C ALA A 10 4.22 3.09 21.58
N GLU A 11 4.63 4.31 21.98
CA GLU A 11 4.36 5.54 21.24
C GLU A 11 5.06 5.56 19.87
N MET A 12 6.31 5.08 19.78
CA MET A 12 7.04 4.96 18.51
C MET A 12 6.35 3.96 17.57
N VAL A 13 5.91 2.81 18.10
CA VAL A 13 5.17 1.81 17.32
C VAL A 13 3.86 2.39 16.78
N GLN A 14 3.09 3.12 17.59
CA GLN A 14 1.87 3.81 17.15
C GLN A 14 2.13 4.86 16.07
N LYS A 15 3.22 5.63 16.19
CA LYS A 15 3.64 6.61 15.17
C LYS A 15 4.04 5.95 13.85
N MET A 16 4.74 4.81 13.91
CA MET A 16 5.11 4.04 12.71
C MET A 16 3.89 3.46 11.99
N ASP A 17 2.92 2.91 12.73
CA ASP A 17 1.65 2.45 12.16
C ASP A 17 0.84 3.58 11.51
N ALA A 18 0.72 4.73 12.20
CA ALA A 18 0.04 5.91 11.65
C ALA A 18 0.72 6.41 10.36
N TYR A 19 2.05 6.44 10.32
CA TYR A 19 2.82 6.79 9.12
C TYR A 19 2.58 5.77 7.98
N TRP A 20 2.61 4.47 8.28
CA TRP A 20 2.37 3.42 7.28
C TRP A 20 0.97 3.52 6.67
N ARG A 21 -0.06 3.73 7.49
CA ARG A 21 -1.44 3.96 7.02
C ARG A 21 -1.55 5.22 6.16
N ALA A 22 -0.89 6.32 6.53
CA ALA A 22 -0.87 7.55 5.74
C ALA A 22 -0.16 7.36 4.39
N ALA A 23 1.00 6.70 4.36
CA ALA A 23 1.75 6.42 3.14
C ALA A 23 0.96 5.51 2.17
N ASN A 24 0.32 4.45 2.69
CA ASN A 24 -0.53 3.58 1.89
C ASN A 24 -1.71 4.35 1.28
N TYR A 25 -2.40 5.16 2.10
CA TYR A 25 -3.54 5.96 1.67
C TYR A 25 -3.16 6.94 0.55
N LEU A 26 -2.03 7.65 0.69
CA LEU A 26 -1.51 8.56 -0.33
C LEU A 26 -1.12 7.82 -1.61
N SER A 27 -0.53 6.62 -1.50
CA SER A 27 -0.10 5.83 -2.65
C SER A 27 -1.29 5.32 -3.47
N VAL A 28 -2.33 4.81 -2.80
CA VAL A 28 -3.62 4.46 -3.45
C VAL A 28 -4.27 5.71 -4.05
N GLY A 29 -4.27 6.84 -3.33
CA GLY A 29 -4.75 8.13 -3.84
C GLY A 29 -4.05 8.54 -5.15
N GLN A 30 -2.72 8.41 -5.20
CA GLN A 30 -1.92 8.71 -6.40
C GLN A 30 -2.22 7.77 -7.58
N ILE A 31 -2.54 6.50 -7.34
CA ILE A 31 -2.87 5.55 -8.42
C ILE A 31 -4.30 5.79 -8.95
N TYR A 32 -5.30 5.95 -8.07
CA TYR A 32 -6.71 5.88 -8.44
C TYR A 32 -7.44 7.22 -8.50
N LEU A 33 -7.08 8.21 -7.69
CA LEU A 33 -7.83 9.48 -7.58
C LEU A 33 -7.24 10.58 -8.48
N ARG A 34 -8.11 11.35 -9.11
CA ARG A 34 -7.77 12.62 -9.79
C ARG A 34 -8.18 13.86 -8.99
N ASP A 35 -9.13 13.72 -8.08
CA ASP A 35 -9.68 14.78 -7.24
C ASP A 35 -10.21 14.20 -5.91
N ASN A 36 -10.60 15.05 -4.97
CA ASN A 36 -11.06 14.71 -3.62
C ASN A 36 -10.13 13.72 -2.86
N PRO A 37 -8.80 13.93 -2.84
CA PRO A 37 -7.85 12.97 -2.27
C PRO A 37 -7.99 12.78 -0.76
N LEU A 38 -8.64 13.71 -0.05
CA LEU A 38 -8.88 13.64 1.39
C LEU A 38 -10.34 13.30 1.77
N LEU A 39 -11.16 12.89 0.79
CA LEU A 39 -12.57 12.51 0.99
C LEU A 39 -13.39 13.53 1.80
N ARG A 40 -13.17 14.84 1.54
CA ARG A 40 -13.90 15.94 2.20
C ARG A 40 -15.39 15.97 1.81
N GLN A 41 -15.72 15.32 0.71
CA GLN A 41 -17.07 15.00 0.26
C GLN A 41 -17.16 13.51 -0.10
N ALA A 42 -18.38 12.97 -0.20
CA ALA A 42 -18.59 11.57 -0.58
C ALA A 42 -17.89 11.22 -1.91
N LEU A 43 -17.36 10.00 -2.02
CA LEU A 43 -16.65 9.56 -3.22
C LEU A 43 -17.63 9.35 -4.39
N ALA A 44 -17.54 10.20 -5.40
CA ALA A 44 -18.24 10.04 -6.68
C ALA A 44 -17.31 9.45 -7.76
N PRO A 45 -17.84 8.77 -8.80
CA PRO A 45 -17.05 8.27 -9.93
C PRO A 45 -16.21 9.35 -10.61
N GLY A 46 -16.69 10.61 -10.60
CA GLY A 46 -15.98 11.77 -11.12
C GLY A 46 -14.66 12.12 -10.41
N HIS A 47 -14.35 11.53 -9.24
CA HIS A 47 -13.07 11.70 -8.54
C HIS A 47 -12.00 10.68 -8.97
N ILE A 48 -12.37 9.65 -9.74
CA ILE A 48 -11.48 8.55 -10.14
C ILE A 48 -10.82 8.87 -11.50
N LYS A 49 -9.58 8.44 -11.71
CA LYS A 49 -8.88 8.54 -13.01
C LYS A 49 -9.52 7.61 -14.04
N HIS A 50 -9.67 8.10 -15.28
CA HIS A 50 -10.18 7.27 -16.40
C HIS A 50 -9.18 6.22 -16.88
N LEU A 51 -7.87 6.49 -16.74
CA LEU A 51 -6.80 5.54 -17.03
C LEU A 51 -6.01 5.32 -15.73
N LEU A 52 -5.95 4.07 -15.30
CA LEU A 52 -5.26 3.65 -14.09
C LEU A 52 -3.84 3.22 -14.46
N LEU A 53 -2.88 4.12 -14.25
CA LEU A 53 -1.45 3.85 -14.47
C LEU A 53 -0.75 3.81 -13.11
N GLY A 54 -0.18 2.66 -12.78
CA GLY A 54 0.50 2.40 -11.52
C GLY A 54 0.48 0.91 -11.17
N HIS A 55 1.34 0.52 -10.23
CA HIS A 55 1.39 -0.85 -9.72
C HIS A 55 1.29 -0.78 -8.19
N TRP A 56 0.28 -1.41 -7.63
CA TRP A 56 0.23 -1.77 -6.22
C TRP A 56 1.02 -3.10 -6.13
N GLY A 57 2.05 -3.21 -5.25
CA GLY A 57 3.46 -3.11 -5.70
C GLY A 57 4.41 -4.30 -6.02
N THR A 58 4.44 -5.44 -5.31
CA THR A 58 5.45 -6.55 -5.46
C THR A 58 4.93 -7.88 -4.85
N GLY A 59 5.37 -9.10 -5.19
CA GLY A 59 4.72 -10.33 -4.65
C GLY A 59 5.69 -11.42 -4.17
N GLU A 60 5.45 -12.05 -3.02
CA GLU A 60 6.17 -13.25 -2.58
C GLU A 60 5.39 -14.09 -1.56
N LEU A 61 5.41 -15.43 -1.74
CA LEU A 61 4.78 -16.42 -0.85
C LEU A 61 5.87 -17.16 -0.07
N HIS A 62 6.44 -16.48 0.94
CA HIS A 62 7.26 -17.12 1.98
C HIS A 62 6.64 -16.86 3.36
N PRO A 63 6.49 -17.89 4.23
CA PRO A 63 5.94 -17.69 5.56
C PRO A 63 6.97 -16.94 6.44
N GLY A 64 6.80 -15.61 6.56
CA GLY A 64 7.44 -14.83 7.63
C GLY A 64 7.99 -13.44 7.30
N ARG A 65 7.98 -12.94 6.05
CA ARG A 65 8.49 -11.58 5.75
C ARG A 65 7.73 -10.79 4.68
N ILE A 66 7.44 -9.54 5.06
CA ILE A 66 7.20 -8.32 4.26
C ILE A 66 6.02 -8.35 3.27
N LEU A 67 5.02 -7.51 3.55
CA LEU A 67 3.94 -7.13 2.63
C LEU A 67 4.44 -6.20 1.51
N SER A 68 5.09 -6.80 0.53
CA SER A 68 4.99 -6.38 -0.87
C SER A 68 3.58 -6.74 -1.41
N MET A 69 2.94 -5.97 -2.33
CA MET A 69 1.50 -6.14 -2.70
C MET A 69 1.09 -6.17 -4.22
N SER A 70 1.76 -6.93 -5.09
CA SER A 70 1.71 -6.91 -6.59
C SER A 70 0.41 -7.31 -7.26
N ILE A 71 0.17 -6.80 -8.49
CA ILE A 71 -0.77 -7.41 -9.46
C ILE A 71 -0.30 -7.28 -10.92
N SER A 72 0.00 -8.41 -11.56
CA SER A 72 0.12 -8.52 -13.02
C SER A 72 -1.26 -8.41 -13.69
N THR A 73 -1.43 -7.46 -14.62
CA THR A 73 -2.65 -7.37 -15.44
C THR A 73 -2.55 -8.31 -16.63
N GLY A 74 -3.27 -9.44 -16.55
CA GLY A 74 -3.33 -10.41 -17.63
C GLY A 74 -4.07 -9.87 -18.86
N LEU A 75 -3.33 -9.64 -19.95
CA LEU A 75 -3.85 -9.65 -21.31
C LEU A 75 -3.15 -10.77 -22.09
N SER A 76 -3.90 -11.86 -22.34
CA SER A 76 -3.64 -12.94 -23.29
C SER A 76 -2.17 -13.23 -23.69
N GLY A 77 -1.53 -14.19 -23.02
CA GLY A 77 -0.24 -14.74 -23.44
C GLY A 77 0.19 -15.89 -22.54
N ASN A 78 0.28 -17.10 -23.10
CA ASN A 78 0.61 -18.32 -22.38
C ASN A 78 2.02 -18.27 -21.77
N MET A 79 2.17 -18.32 -20.44
CA MET A 79 3.46 -18.55 -19.77
C MET A 79 3.25 -19.25 -18.41
N THR A 80 3.85 -20.43 -18.27
CA THR A 80 3.91 -21.18 -17.01
C THR A 80 4.92 -20.52 -16.06
N TRP A 81 4.60 -20.46 -14.77
CA TRP A 81 5.49 -19.92 -13.74
C TRP A 81 6.66 -20.85 -13.42
N ILE A 82 7.86 -20.28 -13.39
CA ILE A 82 9.04 -20.73 -12.61
C ILE A 82 9.59 -19.52 -11.85
#